data_AF-W1ISD3-F1
#
_entry.id   AF-W1ISD3-F1
#
_cell.length_a   1.000
_cell.length_b   1.000
_cell.length_c   1.000
_cell.angle_alpha   90.00
_cell.angle_beta   90.00
_cell.angle_gamma   90.00
#
_symmetry.space_group_name_H-M   'P 1'
#
loop_
_entity.id
_entity.type
_entity.pdbx_description
1 polymer ?
#
loop_
_entity_poly.entity_id
_entity_poly.type
_entity_poly.pdbx_seq_one_letter_code
_entity_poly.pdbx_strand_id
1 'polypeptide(L)'
;MKGHIQEVDQNPDTYLGKMGDFWSDAKAGTLPAFSFIEPAWVGNSSDIVPNSCHPPSDMESGLKLVSDIYNALRQGPDFDHTLLVITFDEHGGIYDHVPPPLANNAYRNDTDCGFAFDLLGVRVPTVLISPWIDNATVFRSTQDGREYDSTSFIATLLRWQGIPASNWWLGDRIRAAIHHPACWLLL
;
A
#
# COMPACT_ATOMS: atom_id res chain seq x y z
N MET A 1 2.09 14.02 12.68
CA MET A 1 0.97 13.77 11.74
C MET A 1 -0.30 13.57 12.53
N LYS A 2 -1.42 14.21 12.13
CA LYS A 2 -2.71 13.96 12.77
C LYS A 2 -3.40 12.78 12.07
N GLY A 3 -3.98 11.85 12.84
CA GLY A 3 -4.69 10.68 12.30
C GLY A 3 -6.08 11.03 11.75
N HIS A 4 -6.56 10.16 10.84
CA HIS A 4 -7.88 10.03 10.19
C HIS A 4 -8.59 11.33 9.74
N ILE A 5 -8.76 11.46 8.42
CA ILE A 5 -9.63 12.45 7.78
C ILE A 5 -11.09 12.04 8.06
N GLN A 6 -11.82 12.82 8.86
CA GLN A 6 -13.23 12.55 9.13
C GLN A 6 -14.12 12.79 7.91
N GLU A 7 -13.77 13.78 7.06
CA GLU A 7 -14.45 14.10 5.80
C GLU A 7 -13.46 14.66 4.78
N VAL A 8 -13.58 14.25 3.51
CA VAL A 8 -12.68 14.63 2.40
C VAL A 8 -12.66 16.14 2.14
N ASP A 9 -13.73 16.84 2.53
CA ASP A 9 -13.92 18.28 2.31
C ASP A 9 -13.32 19.17 3.43
N GLN A 10 -12.71 18.58 4.46
CA GLN A 10 -11.97 19.34 5.49
C GLN A 10 -10.58 19.74 5.00
N ASN A 11 -10.01 20.81 5.59
CA ASN A 11 -8.70 21.35 5.22
C ASN A 11 -7.61 20.26 5.14
N PRO A 12 -7.20 19.82 3.93
CA PRO A 12 -6.38 18.63 3.72
C PRO A 12 -4.98 18.78 4.32
N ASP A 13 -4.51 20.02 4.46
CA ASP A 13 -3.21 20.37 5.06
C ASP A 13 -3.08 19.88 6.52
N THR A 14 -4.20 19.57 7.18
CA THR A 14 -4.22 19.06 8.55
C THR A 14 -3.72 17.61 8.66
N TYR A 15 -3.88 16.83 7.58
CA TYR A 15 -3.61 15.39 7.55
C TYR A 15 -2.45 15.03 6.61
N LEU A 16 -2.02 15.97 5.77
CA LEU A 16 -0.81 15.87 4.97
C LEU A 16 0.41 16.24 5.81
N GLY A 17 1.22 15.25 6.19
CA GLY A 17 2.51 15.45 6.82
C GLY A 17 3.65 15.51 5.81
N LYS A 18 4.74 16.18 6.18
CA LYS A 18 6.02 16.04 5.48
C LYS A 18 6.76 14.82 6.02
N MET A 19 7.73 14.32 5.26
CA MET A 19 8.58 13.21 5.71
C MET A 19 9.29 13.49 7.05
N GLY A 20 9.63 14.75 7.33
CA GLY A 20 10.16 15.17 8.64
C GLY A 20 9.23 14.93 9.82
N ASP A 21 7.92 15.03 9.60
CA ASP A 21 6.91 14.74 10.63
C ASP A 21 6.88 13.24 10.91
N PHE A 22 6.95 12.40 9.87
CA PHE A 22 7.06 10.95 10.02
C PHE A 22 8.27 10.54 10.86
N TRP A 23 9.45 11.10 10.59
CA TRP A 23 10.65 10.81 11.39
C TRP A 23 10.48 11.17 12.88
N SER A 24 9.86 12.33 13.13
CA SER A 24 9.64 12.82 14.49
C SER A 24 8.63 11.96 15.24
N ASP A 25 7.52 11.60 14.58
CA ASP A 25 6.46 10.78 15.14
C ASP A 25 6.92 9.33 15.39
N ALA A 26 7.66 8.74 14.44
CA ALA A 26 8.21 7.39 14.58
C ALA A 26 9.15 7.29 15.78
N LYS A 27 9.98 8.33 15.99
CA LYS A 27 10.87 8.42 17.15
C LYS A 27 10.11 8.63 18.46
N ALA A 28 9.01 9.40 18.43
CA ALA A 28 8.23 9.74 19.60
C ALA A 28 7.19 8.68 20.00
N GLY A 29 6.89 7.72 19.13
CA GLY A 29 5.79 6.76 19.35
C GLY A 29 4.42 7.41 19.18
N THR A 30 4.30 8.33 18.22
CA THR A 30 3.08 9.12 18.00
C THR A 30 2.60 9.03 16.56
N LEU A 31 3.02 7.99 15.83
CA LEU A 31 2.50 7.73 14.49
C LEU A 31 0.99 7.47 14.56
N PRO A 32 0.21 7.95 13.57
CA PRO A 32 -1.19 7.57 13.47
C PRO A 32 -1.32 6.07 13.17
N ALA A 33 -2.46 5.49 13.54
CA ALA A 33 -2.77 4.07 13.30
C ALA A 33 -2.67 3.65 11.82
N PHE A 34 -2.75 4.61 10.90
CA PHE A 34 -2.48 4.43 9.48
C PHE A 34 -1.66 5.61 8.97
N SER A 35 -0.49 5.32 8.40
CA SER A 35 0.35 6.29 7.70
C SER A 35 0.53 5.82 6.25
N PHE A 36 0.20 6.68 5.29
CA PHE A 36 0.47 6.44 3.87
C PHE A 36 1.64 7.32 3.45
N ILE A 37 2.73 6.70 2.98
CA ILE A 37 3.95 7.41 2.59
C ILE A 37 4.04 7.40 1.08
N GLU A 38 3.88 8.58 0.49
CA GLU A 38 4.10 8.78 -0.95
C GLU A 38 5.54 9.28 -1.18
N PRO A 39 6.33 8.61 -2.02
CA PRO A 39 7.67 9.07 -2.36
C PRO A 39 7.64 10.34 -3.24
N ALA A 40 8.76 11.03 -3.31
CA ALA A 40 8.93 12.15 -4.22
C ALA A 40 9.06 11.64 -5.67
N TRP A 41 8.05 11.92 -6.48
CA TRP A 41 7.97 11.53 -7.90
C TRP A 41 8.86 12.37 -8.82
N VAL A 42 8.79 13.70 -8.71
CA VAL A 42 9.54 14.63 -9.56
C VAL A 42 10.10 15.74 -8.68
N GLY A 43 11.41 15.98 -8.78
CA GLY A 43 12.06 17.15 -8.19
C GLY A 43 11.58 18.40 -8.90
N ASN A 44 10.49 19.00 -8.42
CA ASN A 44 9.95 20.27 -8.93
C ASN A 44 10.74 21.49 -8.40
N SER A 45 11.73 21.25 -7.53
CA SER A 45 12.75 22.20 -7.10
C SER A 45 14.12 21.50 -7.05
N SER A 46 15.20 22.27 -7.14
CA SER A 46 16.58 21.80 -7.15
C SER A 46 17.00 20.97 -5.92
N ASP A 47 16.17 20.93 -4.88
CA ASP A 47 16.50 20.35 -3.57
C ASP A 47 15.75 19.03 -3.26
N ILE A 48 14.84 18.57 -4.14
CA ILE A 48 14.12 17.30 -3.95
C ILE A 48 14.67 16.26 -4.92
N VAL A 49 15.36 15.27 -4.37
CA VAL A 49 15.83 14.10 -5.13
C VAL A 49 14.66 13.11 -5.28
N PRO A 50 14.25 12.75 -6.51
CA PRO A 50 13.24 11.72 -6.72
C PRO A 50 13.65 10.40 -6.06
N ASN A 51 12.71 9.76 -5.40
CA ASN A 51 12.94 8.53 -4.63
C ASN A 51 11.77 7.53 -4.74
N SER A 52 10.98 7.61 -5.82
CA SER A 52 9.87 6.71 -6.09
C SER A 52 10.27 5.42 -6.81
N CYS A 53 11.55 5.24 -7.15
CA CYS A 53 12.04 4.19 -8.06
C CYS A 53 11.44 4.26 -9.48
N HIS A 54 10.73 5.33 -9.83
CA HIS A 54 10.12 5.48 -11.15
C HIS A 54 11.18 5.93 -12.19
N PRO A 55 11.29 5.29 -13.37
CA PRO A 55 12.19 5.74 -14.43
C PRO A 55 11.93 7.21 -14.85
N PRO A 56 12.97 8.00 -15.17
CA PRO A 56 14.37 7.62 -15.32
C PRO A 56 15.19 7.78 -14.02
N SER A 57 14.55 7.93 -12.85
CA SER A 57 15.26 8.13 -11.59
C SER A 57 15.99 6.86 -11.14
N ASP A 58 17.08 7.04 -10.37
CA ASP A 58 17.84 5.94 -9.81
C ASP A 58 17.02 5.23 -8.71
N MET A 59 17.08 3.89 -8.72
CA MET A 59 16.47 3.05 -7.69
C MET A 59 17.15 3.23 -6.33
N GLU A 60 18.44 3.61 -6.29
CA GLU A 60 19.19 3.76 -5.03
C GLU A 60 18.49 4.72 -4.07
N SER A 61 18.01 5.87 -4.56
CA SER A 61 17.31 6.86 -3.73
C SER A 61 16.03 6.31 -3.11
N GLY A 62 15.26 5.51 -3.86
CA GLY A 62 14.03 4.89 -3.34
C GLY A 62 14.31 3.74 -2.38
N LEU A 63 15.31 2.91 -2.66
CA LEU A 63 15.75 1.87 -1.73
C LEU A 63 16.33 2.47 -0.43
N LYS A 64 17.03 3.61 -0.54
CA LYS A 64 17.46 4.38 0.62
C LYS A 64 16.29 4.90 1.43
N LEU A 65 15.25 5.46 0.79
CA LEU A 65 14.04 5.89 1.49
C LEU A 65 13.41 4.72 2.27
N VAL A 66 13.24 3.55 1.63
CA VAL A 66 12.71 2.35 2.29
C VAL A 66 13.56 1.93 3.49
N SER A 67 14.89 1.95 3.35
CA SER A 67 15.82 1.64 4.44
C SER A 67 15.68 2.64 5.60
N ASP A 68 15.58 3.94 5.31
CA ASP A 68 15.43 4.98 6.32
C ASP A 68 14.08 4.84 7.06
N ILE A 69 12.98 4.54 6.35
CA ILE A 69 11.66 4.24 6.93
C ILE A 69 11.74 3.03 7.87
N TYR A 70 12.29 1.92 7.39
CA TYR A 70 12.43 0.72 8.21
C TYR A 70 13.25 0.99 9.47
N ASN A 71 14.39 1.67 9.36
CA ASN A 71 15.25 1.97 10.50
C ASN A 71 14.58 2.93 11.50
N ALA A 72 13.85 3.94 11.02
CA ALA A 72 13.11 4.85 11.88
C ALA A 72 12.01 4.11 12.68
N LEU A 73 11.26 3.23 12.01
CA LEU A 73 10.26 2.38 12.68
C LEU A 73 10.94 1.42 13.66
N ARG A 74 12.00 0.72 13.25
CA ARG A 74 12.69 -0.30 14.04
C ARG A 74 13.31 0.23 15.34
N GLN A 75 13.71 1.49 15.33
CA GLN A 75 14.27 2.21 16.49
C GLN A 75 13.19 2.89 17.34
N GLY A 76 11.97 3.03 16.81
CA GLY A 76 10.83 3.62 17.49
C GLY A 76 10.21 2.69 18.54
N PRO A 77 9.47 3.24 19.51
CA PRO A 77 8.85 2.46 20.58
C PRO A 77 7.70 1.56 20.09
N ASP A 78 7.09 1.87 18.94
CA ASP A 78 5.90 1.17 18.42
C ASP A 78 6.21 0.06 17.40
N PHE A 79 7.49 -0.26 17.17
CA PHE A 79 7.86 -1.26 16.16
C PHE A 79 7.18 -2.61 16.38
N ASP A 80 7.08 -3.03 17.64
CA ASP A 80 6.44 -4.27 18.07
C ASP A 80 4.93 -4.30 17.80
N HIS A 81 4.33 -3.20 17.38
CA HIS A 81 2.91 -3.11 17.00
C HIS A 81 2.72 -2.53 15.58
N THR A 82 3.77 -2.51 14.77
CA THR A 82 3.75 -1.93 13.42
C THR A 82 3.76 -3.01 12.35
N LEU A 83 2.94 -2.81 11.32
CA LEU A 83 3.06 -3.48 10.03
C LEU A 83 3.50 -2.47 8.97
N LEU A 84 4.72 -2.62 8.46
CA LEU A 84 5.21 -1.88 7.30
C LEU A 84 4.86 -2.66 6.04
N VAL A 85 4.08 -2.03 5.15
CA VAL A 85 3.73 -2.55 3.82
C VAL A 85 4.46 -1.73 2.78
N ILE A 86 5.28 -2.41 1.96
CA ILE A 86 5.97 -1.80 0.81
C ILE A 86 5.36 -2.42 -0.44
N THR A 87 4.82 -1.60 -1.33
CA THR A 87 4.22 -2.04 -2.59
C THR A 87 4.42 -0.99 -3.67
N PHE A 88 4.16 -1.37 -4.91
CA PHE A 88 4.25 -0.49 -6.07
C PHE A 88 2.88 -0.33 -6.71
N ASP A 89 2.65 0.82 -7.35
CA ASP A 89 1.43 1.11 -8.10
C ASP A 89 1.43 0.42 -9.47
N GLU A 90 2.61 0.28 -10.08
CA GLU A 90 2.83 -0.44 -11.33
C GLU A 90 4.17 -1.20 -11.41
N HIS A 91 4.36 -1.95 -12.49
CA HIS A 91 5.53 -2.81 -12.73
C HIS A 91 6.68 -2.10 -13.46
N GLY A 92 6.50 -0.83 -13.87
CA GLY A 92 7.52 -0.01 -14.53
C GLY A 92 7.98 -0.51 -15.91
N GLY A 93 7.18 -1.35 -16.58
CA GLY A 93 7.49 -1.87 -17.93
C GLY A 93 8.48 -3.04 -17.96
N ILE A 94 8.87 -3.59 -16.81
CA ILE A 94 9.81 -4.71 -16.71
C ILE A 94 9.07 -6.03 -16.99
N TYR A 95 9.68 -6.90 -17.81
CA TYR A 95 9.08 -8.20 -18.15
C TYR A 95 8.81 -9.06 -16.91
N ASP A 96 7.58 -9.59 -16.82
CA ASP A 96 7.21 -10.67 -15.91
C ASP A 96 6.74 -11.89 -16.72
N HIS A 97 7.14 -13.08 -16.28
CA HIS A 97 6.87 -14.33 -17.00
C HIS A 97 5.47 -14.89 -16.75
N VAL A 98 4.75 -14.40 -15.73
CA VAL A 98 3.40 -14.88 -15.38
C VAL A 98 2.38 -14.06 -16.15
N PRO A 99 1.57 -14.70 -17.02
CA PRO A 99 0.45 -14.02 -17.66
C PRO A 99 -0.51 -13.47 -16.60
N PRO A 100 -0.99 -12.22 -16.72
CA PRO A 100 -1.97 -11.68 -15.80
C PRO A 100 -3.24 -12.56 -15.76
N PRO A 101 -3.72 -12.97 -14.58
CA PRO A 101 -4.92 -13.79 -14.47
C PRO A 101 -6.19 -12.94 -14.63
N LEU A 102 -7.31 -13.62 -14.90
CA LEU A 102 -8.64 -13.01 -14.90
C LEU A 102 -9.00 -12.51 -13.50
N ALA A 103 -9.82 -11.45 -13.45
CA ALA A 103 -10.33 -10.85 -12.23
C ALA A 103 -11.76 -10.35 -12.45
N ASN A 104 -12.46 -10.06 -11.34
CA ASN A 104 -13.74 -9.35 -11.43
C ASN A 104 -13.52 -7.94 -11.98
N ASN A 105 -14.50 -7.40 -12.72
CA ASN A 105 -14.46 -6.01 -13.15
C ASN A 105 -14.39 -5.07 -11.95
N ALA A 106 -13.72 -3.93 -12.12
CA ALA A 106 -13.71 -2.87 -11.11
C ALA A 106 -15.15 -2.43 -10.81
N TYR A 107 -15.94 -2.15 -11.86
CA TYR A 107 -17.36 -1.86 -11.77
C TYR A 107 -18.17 -2.69 -12.78
N ARG A 108 -19.46 -2.88 -12.49
CA ARG A 108 -20.37 -3.54 -13.42
C ARG A 108 -20.41 -2.80 -14.76
N ASN A 109 -20.23 -3.56 -15.86
CA ASN A 109 -20.20 -3.06 -17.23
C ASN A 109 -19.09 -2.03 -17.52
N ASP A 110 -18.01 -2.05 -16.75
CA ASP A 110 -16.83 -1.24 -17.05
C ASP A 110 -16.13 -1.80 -18.30
N THR A 111 -16.20 -1.07 -19.40
CA THR A 111 -15.57 -1.45 -20.67
C THR A 111 -15.07 -0.22 -21.39
N ASP A 112 -13.87 -0.28 -21.97
CA ASP A 112 -13.32 0.77 -22.83
C ASP A 112 -12.71 0.16 -24.08
N CYS A 113 -13.11 0.65 -25.26
CA CYS A 113 -12.59 0.20 -26.56
C CYS A 113 -12.58 -1.33 -26.77
N GLY A 114 -13.52 -2.07 -26.16
CA GLY A 114 -13.60 -3.54 -26.23
C GLY A 114 -12.77 -4.27 -25.17
N PHE A 115 -12.06 -3.57 -24.30
CA PHE A 115 -11.42 -4.11 -23.11
C PHE A 115 -12.41 -4.12 -21.94
N ALA A 116 -12.57 -5.26 -21.27
CA ALA A 116 -13.61 -5.46 -20.25
C ALA A 116 -13.14 -5.26 -18.80
N PHE A 117 -11.85 -4.92 -18.59
CA PHE A 117 -11.25 -4.79 -17.26
C PHE A 117 -11.49 -6.00 -16.34
N ASP A 118 -11.62 -7.19 -16.93
CA ASP A 118 -11.78 -8.50 -16.28
C ASP A 118 -10.45 -9.23 -16.14
N LEU A 119 -9.34 -8.47 -16.16
CA LEU A 119 -7.97 -8.95 -16.05
C LEU A 119 -7.23 -8.16 -14.97
N LEU A 120 -6.27 -8.80 -14.29
CA LEU A 120 -5.27 -8.09 -13.51
C LEU A 120 -4.20 -7.47 -14.42
N GLY A 121 -3.39 -6.60 -13.82
CA GLY A 121 -2.15 -6.11 -14.43
C GLY A 121 -0.99 -7.07 -14.24
N VAL A 122 0.19 -6.64 -14.70
CA VAL A 122 1.46 -7.31 -14.41
C VAL A 122 1.71 -7.30 -12.90
N ARG A 123 2.36 -8.34 -12.38
CA ARG A 123 2.68 -8.45 -10.95
C ARG A 123 3.59 -7.30 -10.50
N VAL A 124 3.34 -6.82 -9.30
CA VAL A 124 4.21 -5.91 -8.56
C VAL A 124 4.74 -6.61 -7.30
N PRO A 125 5.96 -6.31 -6.85
CA PRO A 125 6.43 -6.84 -5.59
C PRO A 125 5.70 -6.18 -4.42
N THR A 126 5.36 -6.98 -3.41
CA THR A 126 4.82 -6.50 -2.14
C THR A 126 5.56 -7.16 -0.99
N VAL A 127 6.07 -6.36 -0.05
CA VAL A 127 6.82 -6.80 1.11
C VAL A 127 6.10 -6.37 2.37
N LEU A 128 5.90 -7.32 3.29
CA LEU A 128 5.30 -7.10 4.60
C LEU A 128 6.38 -7.28 5.66
N ILE A 129 6.54 -6.30 6.54
CA ILE A 129 7.56 -6.31 7.60
C ILE A 129 6.87 -6.02 8.93
N SER A 130 6.94 -6.97 9.86
CA SER A 130 6.42 -6.84 11.21
C SER A 130 7.08 -7.89 12.13
N PRO A 131 7.29 -7.61 13.43
CA PRO A 131 7.77 -8.60 14.41
C PRO A 131 6.90 -9.85 14.55
N TRP A 132 5.66 -9.80 14.04
CA TRP A 132 4.68 -10.86 14.13
C TRP A 132 4.82 -11.85 12.97
N ILE A 133 5.47 -11.44 11.88
CA ILE A 133 5.66 -12.28 10.70
C ILE A 133 6.91 -13.14 10.89
N ASP A 134 6.75 -14.46 10.81
CA ASP A 134 7.87 -15.39 10.85
C ASP A 134 8.89 -15.09 9.74
N ASN A 135 10.18 -15.20 10.09
CA ASN A 135 11.26 -14.94 9.15
C ASN A 135 11.16 -15.85 7.91
N ALA A 136 11.50 -15.30 6.75
CA ALA A 136 11.47 -15.98 5.44
C ALA A 136 10.09 -16.52 5.03
N THR A 137 9.00 -15.92 5.53
CA THR A 137 7.65 -16.25 5.09
C THR A 137 7.40 -15.82 3.65
N VAL A 138 6.95 -16.74 2.83
CA VAL A 138 6.39 -16.46 1.50
C VAL A 138 4.93 -16.82 1.51
N PHE A 139 4.08 -15.81 1.35
CA PHE A 139 2.63 -15.95 1.33
C PHE A 139 2.09 -15.74 -0.08
N ARG A 140 1.17 -16.61 -0.50
CA ARG A 140 0.51 -16.58 -1.81
C ARG A 140 -0.97 -16.89 -1.61
N SER A 141 -1.79 -16.51 -2.58
CA SER A 141 -3.18 -16.92 -2.56
C SER A 141 -3.28 -18.45 -2.57
N THR A 142 -4.16 -18.99 -1.73
CA THR A 142 -4.50 -20.41 -1.70
C THR A 142 -5.78 -20.72 -2.46
N GLN A 143 -6.40 -19.70 -3.09
CA GLN A 143 -7.65 -19.84 -3.84
C GLN A 143 -7.35 -19.69 -5.34
N ASP A 144 -7.53 -20.79 -6.08
CA ASP A 144 -7.34 -20.80 -7.52
C ASP A 144 -8.17 -19.70 -8.20
N GLY A 145 -7.51 -18.94 -9.09
CA GLY A 145 -8.16 -17.88 -9.86
C GLY A 145 -8.50 -16.63 -9.05
N ARG A 146 -7.98 -16.48 -7.82
CA ARG A 146 -8.04 -15.22 -7.08
C ARG A 146 -6.65 -14.90 -6.58
N GLU A 147 -6.04 -13.85 -7.10
CA GLU A 147 -4.74 -13.37 -6.62
C GLU A 147 -4.89 -12.18 -5.67
N TYR A 148 -3.84 -11.89 -4.91
CA TYR A 148 -3.71 -10.62 -4.21
C TYR A 148 -3.41 -9.50 -5.21
N ASP A 149 -4.15 -8.41 -5.12
CA ASP A 149 -4.00 -7.20 -5.92
C ASP A 149 -4.12 -5.96 -5.01
N SER A 150 -3.99 -4.76 -5.58
CA SER A 150 -4.11 -3.50 -4.82
C SER A 150 -5.47 -3.36 -4.11
N THR A 151 -6.52 -4.01 -4.62
CA THR A 151 -7.85 -3.99 -3.98
C THR A 151 -7.90 -4.82 -2.70
N SER A 152 -7.04 -5.82 -2.58
CA SER A 152 -6.90 -6.67 -1.40
C SER A 152 -6.40 -5.87 -0.19
N PHE A 153 -5.47 -4.93 -0.39
CA PHE A 153 -5.00 -4.02 0.65
C PHE A 153 -6.12 -3.10 1.14
N ILE A 154 -6.83 -2.46 0.21
CA ILE A 154 -7.96 -1.55 0.53
C ILE A 154 -9.06 -2.31 1.29
N ALA A 155 -9.46 -3.48 0.81
CA ALA A 155 -10.47 -4.31 1.47
C ALA A 155 -10.03 -4.74 2.88
N THR A 156 -8.74 -5.03 3.07
CA THR A 156 -8.17 -5.37 4.38
C THR A 156 -8.21 -4.18 5.34
N LEU A 157 -7.77 -3.00 4.88
CA LEU A 157 -7.78 -1.76 5.68
C LEU A 157 -9.20 -1.38 6.11
N LEU A 158 -10.17 -1.39 5.18
CA LEU A 158 -11.56 -1.06 5.50
C LEU A 158 -12.17 -2.01 6.53
N ARG A 159 -11.79 -3.29 6.50
CA ARG A 159 -12.19 -4.28 7.51
C ARG A 159 -11.56 -4.01 8.87
N TRP A 160 -10.27 -3.68 8.92
CA TRP A 160 -9.59 -3.31 10.18
C TRP A 160 -10.19 -2.06 10.81
N GLN A 161 -10.62 -1.10 10.00
CA GLN A 161 -11.34 0.10 10.46
C GLN A 161 -12.81 -0.20 10.83
N GLY A 162 -13.28 -1.44 10.68
CA GLY A 162 -14.65 -1.83 11.01
C GLY A 162 -15.72 -1.23 10.10
N ILE A 163 -15.35 -0.74 8.91
CA ILE A 163 -16.29 -0.14 7.96
C ILE A 163 -17.08 -1.26 7.26
N PRO A 164 -18.42 -1.30 7.37
CA PRO A 164 -19.21 -2.35 6.73
C PRO A 164 -19.05 -2.34 5.21
N ALA A 165 -18.96 -3.52 4.59
CA ALA A 165 -18.81 -3.67 3.13
C ALA A 165 -19.94 -3.02 2.30
N SER A 166 -21.11 -2.79 2.92
CA SER A 166 -22.21 -2.03 2.33
C SER A 166 -21.87 -0.55 2.09
N ASN A 167 -20.90 -0.01 2.82
CA ASN A 167 -20.53 1.41 2.84
C ASN A 167 -19.22 1.69 2.09
N TRP A 168 -18.60 0.68 1.49
CA TRP A 168 -17.34 0.89 0.77
C TRP A 168 -17.58 1.70 -0.50
N TRP A 169 -18.57 1.30 -1.30
CA TRP A 169 -18.87 1.94 -2.60
C TRP A 169 -17.68 2.07 -3.56
N LEU A 170 -16.64 1.22 -3.42
CA LEU A 170 -15.42 1.22 -4.24
C LEU A 170 -15.43 0.14 -5.35
N GLY A 171 -16.61 -0.27 -5.81
CA GLY A 171 -16.75 -1.24 -6.90
C GLY A 171 -16.71 -2.72 -6.49
N ASP A 172 -16.97 -3.57 -7.49
CA ASP A 172 -17.21 -5.01 -7.31
C ASP A 172 -15.91 -5.77 -7.05
N ARG A 173 -14.79 -5.33 -7.65
CA ARG A 173 -13.47 -5.94 -7.42
C ARG A 173 -13.04 -5.81 -5.97
N ILE A 174 -13.10 -4.61 -5.36
CA ILE A 174 -12.75 -4.40 -3.95
C ILE A 174 -13.67 -5.24 -3.03
N ARG A 175 -14.97 -5.34 -3.35
CA ARG A 175 -15.91 -6.15 -2.57
C ARG A 175 -15.57 -7.66 -2.63
N ALA A 176 -15.07 -8.14 -3.76
CA ALA A 176 -14.71 -9.53 -3.98
C ALA A 176 -13.25 -9.87 -3.64
N ALA A 177 -12.44 -8.87 -3.29
CA ALA A 177 -11.02 -9.00 -3.05
C ALA A 177 -10.71 -10.02 -1.94
N ILE A 178 -9.66 -10.80 -2.16
CA ILE A 178 -9.17 -11.67 -1.10
C ILE A 178 -8.64 -10.78 0.01
N HIS A 179 -9.01 -11.15 1.22
CA HIS A 179 -8.44 -10.61 2.44
C HIS A 179 -8.06 -11.83 3.27
N HIS A 180 -6.90 -11.79 3.90
CA HIS A 180 -6.55 -12.87 4.81
C HIS A 180 -7.24 -12.60 6.15
N PRO A 181 -8.14 -13.49 6.63
CA PRO A 181 -8.78 -13.29 7.92
C PRO A 181 -7.77 -13.37 9.07
N ALA A 182 -6.60 -14.01 8.89
CA ALA A 182 -5.64 -14.19 9.98
C ALA A 182 -4.75 -12.97 10.27
N CYS A 183 -5.06 -11.75 9.79
CA CYS A 183 -4.38 -10.60 10.40
C CYS A 183 -4.78 -10.37 11.87
N TRP A 184 -5.82 -11.08 12.35
CA TRP A 184 -6.13 -11.21 13.78
C TRP A 184 -5.21 -12.20 14.53
N LEU A 185 -4.40 -13.01 13.86
CA LEU A 185 -3.40 -13.89 14.49
C LEU A 185 -2.03 -13.23 14.60
N LEU A 186 -1.88 -12.03 14.04
CA LEU A 186 -0.66 -11.24 13.99
C LEU A 186 -0.85 -9.83 14.62
N LEU A 187 -1.89 -9.65 15.44
CA LEU A 187 -2.15 -8.47 16.29
C LEU A 187 -2.68 -8.89 17.67
#